data_AF-A0A1V6I048-F1
#
_entry.id   AF-A0A1V6I048-F1
#
_cell.length_a   1.000
_cell.length_b   1.000
_cell.length_c   1.000
_cell.angle_alpha   90.00
_cell.angle_beta   90.00
_cell.angle_gamma   90.00
#
_symmetry.space_group_name_H-M   'P 1'
#
loop_
_entity.id
_entity.type
_entity.pdbx_description
1 polymer ?
#
loop_
_entity_poly.entity_id
_entity_poly.type
_entity_poly.pdbx_seq_one_letter_code
_entity_poly.pdbx_strand_id
1 'polypeptide(L)'
;MNNKFAALINCKTKRELTTLCKNIEVNSQEFTEFIIGCKMGLTRLNHVMHYFDFVPEHLETREDDWGILDADETTKKSSEGKKAIRRLFKSHGQRKYKVGHMFVSKELTHPLSEWHFVFFEINEINNHDNHWVLGAHFHIVNHHWPNLYCQEIWTDFVQNKVFPKTKLHVGYFDQSRR
;
A
#
# COMPACT_ATOMS: atom_id res chain seq x y z
N MET A 1 -9.48 -2.75 -26.01
CA MET A 1 -9.89 -2.57 -24.60
C MET A 1 -9.08 -1.41 -24.03
N ASN A 2 -9.74 -0.43 -23.41
CA ASN A 2 -9.05 0.73 -22.86
C ASN A 2 -8.57 0.36 -21.45
N ASN A 3 -7.25 0.28 -21.22
CA ASN A 3 -6.69 -0.11 -19.92
C ASN A 3 -7.10 0.93 -18.86
N LYS A 4 -7.90 0.50 -17.88
CA LYS A 4 -8.47 1.39 -16.84
C LYS A 4 -7.40 2.04 -15.96
N PHE A 5 -6.32 1.32 -15.65
CA PHE A 5 -5.22 1.90 -14.88
C PHE A 5 -4.52 3.02 -15.66
N ALA A 6 -4.28 2.82 -16.96
CA ALA A 6 -3.74 3.86 -17.82
C ALA A 6 -4.64 5.10 -17.85
N ALA A 7 -5.97 4.93 -17.81
CA ALA A 7 -6.91 6.05 -17.73
C ALA A 7 -6.72 6.89 -16.46
N LEU A 8 -6.52 6.25 -15.30
CA LEU A 8 -6.20 6.94 -14.03
C LEU A 8 -4.92 7.77 -14.13
N ILE A 9 -3.86 7.19 -14.70
CA ILE A 9 -2.57 7.85 -14.87
C ILE A 9 -2.66 9.04 -15.84
N ASN A 10 -3.60 9.01 -16.79
CA ASN A 10 -3.76 10.04 -17.81
C ASN A 10 -4.65 11.22 -17.39
N CYS A 11 -5.33 11.15 -16.24
CA CYS A 11 -6.14 12.25 -15.73
C CYS A 11 -5.32 13.54 -15.60
N LYS A 12 -5.88 14.65 -16.08
CA LYS A 12 -5.20 15.96 -16.15
C LYS A 12 -5.39 16.82 -14.92
N THR A 13 -6.37 16.48 -14.08
CA THR A 13 -6.65 17.21 -12.85
C THR A 13 -6.99 16.27 -11.70
N LYS A 14 -6.79 16.75 -10.47
CA LYS A 14 -7.26 16.05 -9.27
C LYS A 14 -8.77 15.80 -9.27
N ARG A 15 -9.57 16.73 -9.82
CA ARG A 15 -11.03 16.60 -9.92
C ARG A 15 -11.44 15.44 -10.82
N GLU A 16 -10.82 15.35 -11.98
CA GLU A 16 -11.03 14.27 -12.95
C GLU A 16 -10.66 12.92 -12.32
N LEU A 17 -9.46 12.83 -11.72
CA LEU A 17 -9.01 11.62 -11.04
C LEU A 17 -9.97 11.20 -9.92
N THR A 18 -10.37 12.15 -9.06
CA THR A 18 -11.34 11.90 -7.98
C THR A 18 -12.67 11.37 -8.49
N THR A 19 -13.14 11.86 -9.64
CA THR A 19 -14.40 11.42 -10.25
C THR A 19 -14.27 10.02 -10.83
N LEU A 20 -13.14 9.72 -11.47
CA LEU A 20 -12.86 8.42 -12.05
C LEU A 20 -12.69 7.35 -10.96
N CYS A 21 -11.92 7.64 -9.91
CA CYS A 21 -11.68 6.72 -8.78
C CYS A 21 -12.97 6.22 -8.11
N LYS A 22 -14.05 7.00 -8.12
CA LYS A 22 -15.36 6.62 -7.54
C LYS A 22 -16.11 5.56 -8.34
N ASN A 23 -15.83 5.44 -9.63
CA ASN A 23 -16.63 4.65 -10.58
C ASN A 23 -15.82 3.55 -11.28
N ILE A 24 -14.52 3.48 -11.01
CA ILE A 24 -13.61 2.56 -11.67
C ILE A 24 -13.21 1.43 -10.72
N GLU A 25 -13.14 0.24 -11.29
CA GLU A 25 -12.52 -0.92 -10.68
C GLU A 25 -11.44 -1.41 -11.63
N VAL A 26 -10.19 -1.38 -11.17
CA VAL A 26 -9.00 -1.75 -11.94
C VAL A 26 -8.72 -3.23 -11.72
N ASN A 27 -8.59 -3.97 -12.82
CA ASN A 27 -8.17 -5.36 -12.78
C ASN A 27 -6.66 -5.48 -12.54
N SER A 28 -6.23 -6.49 -11.77
CA SER A 28 -4.83 -6.87 -11.55
C SER A 28 -4.02 -6.97 -12.85
N GLN A 29 -4.64 -7.49 -13.92
CA GLN A 29 -4.03 -7.57 -15.24
C GLN A 29 -3.76 -6.18 -15.84
N GLU A 30 -4.71 -5.25 -15.76
CA GLU A 30 -4.56 -3.89 -16.30
C GLU A 30 -3.43 -3.12 -15.59
N PHE A 31 -3.33 -3.30 -14.27
CA PHE A 31 -2.23 -2.73 -13.48
C PHE A 31 -0.87 -3.32 -13.88
N THR A 32 -0.81 -4.64 -14.03
CA THR A 32 0.42 -5.36 -14.40
C THR A 32 0.88 -5.03 -15.82
N GLU A 33 -0.05 -4.97 -16.78
CA GLU A 33 0.22 -4.56 -18.17
C GLU A 33 0.85 -3.17 -18.23
N PHE A 34 0.37 -2.23 -17.40
CA PHE A 34 0.94 -0.87 -17.37
C PHE A 34 2.37 -0.87 -16.80
N ILE A 35 2.64 -1.66 -15.76
CA ILE A 35 4.00 -1.85 -15.21
C ILE A 35 4.93 -2.43 -16.28
N ILE A 36 4.49 -3.46 -17.01
CA ILE A 36 5.24 -4.07 -18.10
C ILE A 36 5.50 -3.02 -19.20
N GLY A 37 4.49 -2.24 -19.58
CA GLY A 37 4.63 -1.15 -20.54
C GLY A 37 5.67 -0.11 -20.13
N CYS A 38 5.75 0.24 -18.84
CA CYS A 38 6.80 1.13 -18.33
C CYS A 38 8.19 0.51 -18.48
N LYS A 39 8.36 -0.77 -18.10
CA LYS A 39 9.64 -1.50 -18.23
C LYS A 39 10.10 -1.67 -19.67
N MET A 40 9.17 -1.85 -20.59
CA MET A 40 9.43 -1.93 -22.03
C MET A 40 9.65 -0.56 -22.70
N GLY A 41 9.55 0.53 -21.94
CA GLY A 41 9.68 1.89 -22.47
C GLY A 41 8.50 2.37 -23.32
N LEU A 42 7.38 1.64 -23.33
CA LEU A 42 6.18 1.95 -24.12
C LEU A 42 5.34 3.08 -23.52
N THR A 43 5.61 3.48 -22.29
CA THR A 43 4.96 4.63 -21.64
C THR A 43 5.93 5.80 -21.49
N ARG A 44 5.39 6.97 -21.15
CA ARG A 44 6.17 8.17 -20.80
C ARG A 44 6.78 8.12 -19.40
N LEU A 45 6.47 7.08 -18.61
CA LEU A 45 6.84 6.96 -17.20
C LEU A 45 7.84 5.81 -16.99
N ASN A 46 8.76 6.01 -16.05
CA ASN A 46 9.53 4.94 -15.42
C ASN A 46 8.74 4.39 -14.24
N HIS A 47 8.98 3.12 -13.89
CA HIS A 47 8.37 2.44 -12.76
C HIS A 47 9.43 1.95 -11.78
N VAL A 48 9.22 2.20 -10.49
CA VAL A 48 9.99 1.63 -9.38
C VAL A 48 9.02 1.06 -8.35
N MET A 49 9.39 -0.03 -7.68
CA MET A 49 8.62 -0.58 -6.58
C MET A 49 9.48 -0.84 -5.36
N HIS A 50 8.86 -0.79 -4.19
CA HIS A 50 9.45 -1.22 -2.93
C HIS A 50 8.36 -1.85 -2.05
N TYR A 51 8.76 -2.79 -1.21
CA TYR A 51 7.85 -3.45 -0.30
C TYR A 51 8.51 -3.72 1.05
N PHE A 52 7.69 -3.79 2.09
CA PHE A 52 8.10 -4.17 3.43
C PHE A 52 7.29 -5.36 3.88
N ASP A 53 7.98 -6.35 4.43
CA ASP A 53 7.40 -7.36 5.31
C ASP A 53 7.89 -7.02 6.73
N PHE A 54 6.96 -6.66 7.63
CA PHE A 54 7.31 -6.37 9.01
C PHE A 54 6.20 -6.78 9.99
N VAL A 55 6.61 -7.10 11.20
CA VAL A 55 5.72 -7.24 12.35
C VAL A 55 5.61 -5.86 13.02
N PRO A 56 4.41 -5.33 13.28
CA PRO A 56 4.26 -4.09 14.03
C PRO A 56 5.01 -4.14 15.36
N GLU A 57 5.68 -3.06 15.77
CA GLU A 57 6.52 -3.01 16.99
C GLU A 57 5.80 -3.54 18.24
N HIS A 58 4.52 -3.20 18.43
CA HIS A 58 3.72 -3.67 19.56
C HIS A 58 3.42 -5.19 19.55
N LEU A 59 3.76 -5.88 18.46
CA LEU A 59 3.61 -7.31 18.24
C LEU A 59 4.95 -8.04 18.12
N GLU A 60 6.08 -7.31 18.15
CA GLU A 60 7.40 -7.92 18.16
C GLU A 60 7.62 -8.65 19.49
N THR A 61 7.95 -9.94 19.40
CA THR A 61 8.26 -10.76 20.56
C THR A 61 9.49 -10.22 21.27
N ARG A 62 9.38 -10.07 22.59
CA ARG A 62 10.47 -9.63 23.47
C ARG A 62 11.05 -10.82 24.23
N GLU A 63 12.26 -10.70 24.75
CA GLU A 63 12.89 -11.77 25.53
C GLU A 63 12.10 -12.12 26.80
N ASP A 64 11.50 -11.12 27.46
CA ASP A 64 10.67 -11.30 28.66
C ASP A 64 9.32 -11.98 28.37
N ASP A 65 8.84 -11.93 27.12
CA ASP A 65 7.59 -12.58 26.74
C ASP A 65 7.65 -14.10 26.92
N TRP A 66 8.80 -14.73 26.71
CA TRP A 66 8.97 -16.18 26.85
C TRP A 66 8.66 -16.69 28.26
N GLY A 67 8.92 -15.87 29.28
CA GLY A 67 8.59 -16.19 30.67
C GLY A 67 7.10 -16.40 30.92
N ILE A 68 6.22 -15.93 30.02
CA ILE A 68 4.78 -16.16 30.15
C ILE A 68 4.38 -17.63 29.95
N LEU A 69 5.22 -18.45 29.29
CA LEU A 69 4.92 -19.86 29.04
C LEU A 69 4.90 -20.65 30.36
N ASP A 70 5.85 -20.34 31.25
CA ASP A 70 6.02 -20.99 32.55
C ASP A 70 5.25 -20.29 33.68
N ALA A 71 4.62 -19.15 33.40
CA ALA A 71 3.85 -18.39 34.37
C ALA A 71 2.54 -19.08 34.79
N ASP A 72 2.05 -18.74 35.99
CA ASP A 72 0.76 -19.21 36.49
C ASP A 72 -0.44 -18.64 35.70
N GLU A 73 -1.61 -19.23 35.91
CA GLU A 73 -2.85 -18.84 35.23
C GLU A 73 -3.28 -17.40 35.52
N THR A 74 -2.99 -16.89 36.72
CA THR A 74 -3.33 -15.51 37.13
C THR A 74 -2.52 -14.52 36.30
N THR A 75 -1.23 -14.77 36.15
CA THR A 75 -0.28 -13.96 35.39
C THR A 75 -0.60 -14.04 33.90
N LYS A 76 -0.92 -15.22 33.36
CA LYS A 76 -1.37 -15.40 31.97
C LYS A 76 -2.66 -14.62 31.67
N LYS A 77 -3.59 -14.54 32.62
CA LYS A 77 -4.88 -13.82 32.46
C LYS A 77 -4.79 -12.31 32.67
N SER A 78 -3.69 -11.82 33.24
CA SER A 78 -3.41 -10.38 33.39
C SER A 78 -3.36 -9.67 32.02
N SER A 79 -3.46 -8.34 32.03
CA SER A 79 -3.34 -7.52 30.82
C SER A 79 -1.99 -7.75 30.14
N GLU A 80 -0.92 -7.78 30.92
CA GLU A 80 0.47 -7.93 30.48
C GLU A 80 0.73 -9.34 29.94
N GLY A 81 0.22 -10.37 30.63
CA GLY A 81 0.30 -11.75 30.18
C GLY A 81 -0.44 -12.00 28.86
N LYS A 82 -1.64 -11.42 28.71
CA LYS A 82 -2.38 -11.46 27.43
C LYS A 82 -1.62 -10.77 26.29
N LYS A 83 -0.91 -9.67 26.57
CA LYS A 83 -0.06 -8.99 25.58
C LYS A 83 1.15 -9.86 25.19
N ALA A 84 1.82 -10.49 26.15
CA ALA A 84 2.95 -11.39 25.89
C ALA A 84 2.52 -12.61 25.06
N ILE A 85 1.42 -13.28 25.44
CA ILE A 85 0.82 -14.38 24.67
C ILE A 85 0.46 -13.91 23.25
N ARG A 86 -0.10 -12.71 23.10
CA ARG A 86 -0.40 -12.14 21.78
C ARG A 86 0.87 -11.92 20.94
N ARG A 87 1.96 -11.42 21.52
CA ARG A 87 3.25 -11.24 20.82
C ARG A 87 3.88 -12.58 20.41
N LEU A 88 3.81 -13.60 21.27
CA LEU A 88 4.34 -14.94 20.99
C LEU A 88 3.55 -15.68 19.90
N PHE A 89 2.22 -15.67 20.00
CA PHE A 89 1.38 -16.58 19.21
C PHE A 89 0.56 -15.92 18.10
N LYS A 90 0.35 -14.59 18.12
CA LYS A 90 -0.39 -13.88 17.06
C LYS A 90 0.50 -13.13 16.06
N SER A 91 1.83 -13.11 16.22
CA SER A 91 2.75 -12.49 15.26
C SER A 91 2.66 -13.11 13.85
N HIS A 92 2.36 -14.42 13.76
CA HIS A 92 2.21 -15.14 12.49
C HIS A 92 1.05 -14.64 11.60
N GLY A 93 -0.02 -14.08 12.19
CA GLY A 93 -1.20 -13.59 11.45
C GLY A 93 -1.28 -12.08 11.29
N GLN A 94 -0.32 -11.32 11.83
CA GLN A 94 -0.36 -9.86 11.86
C GLN A 94 0.85 -9.20 11.16
N ARG A 95 1.61 -9.97 10.37
CA ARG A 95 2.60 -9.42 9.44
C ARG A 95 1.92 -8.45 8.48
N LYS A 96 2.44 -7.23 8.43
CA LYS A 96 2.00 -6.22 7.47
C LYS A 96 2.91 -6.27 6.27
N TYR A 97 2.31 -6.49 5.10
CA TYR A 97 2.97 -6.37 3.82
C TYR A 97 2.57 -5.06 3.18
N LYS A 98 3.44 -4.06 3.24
CA LYS A 98 3.23 -2.76 2.59
C LYS A 98 3.89 -2.77 1.24
N VAL A 99 3.17 -2.35 0.21
CA VAL A 99 3.68 -2.28 -1.17
C VAL A 99 3.49 -0.87 -1.69
N GLY A 100 4.51 -0.35 -2.38
CA GLY A 100 4.48 0.95 -3.04
C GLY A 100 5.06 0.85 -4.44
N HIS A 101 4.32 1.39 -5.40
CA HIS A 101 4.69 1.53 -6.81
C HIS A 101 4.76 3.01 -7.13
N MET A 102 5.94 3.47 -7.53
CA MET A 102 6.17 4.83 -7.99
C MET A 102 6.28 4.84 -9.51
N PHE A 103 5.50 5.71 -10.15
CA PHE A 103 5.58 6.00 -11.58
C PHE A 103 6.01 7.45 -11.75
N VAL A 104 7.12 7.69 -12.45
CA VAL A 104 7.71 9.03 -12.59
C VAL A 104 8.03 9.34 -14.04
N SER A 105 7.87 10.60 -14.43
CA SER A 105 8.33 11.07 -15.74
C SER A 105 9.81 10.72 -15.98
N LYS A 106 10.16 10.56 -17.26
CA LYS A 106 11.56 10.33 -17.70
C LYS A 106 12.42 11.59 -17.67
N GLU A 107 11.87 12.69 -17.17
CA GLU A 107 12.56 13.96 -17.06
C GLU A 107 13.67 13.89 -16.01
N LEU A 108 14.76 14.61 -16.25
CA LEU A 108 15.89 14.71 -15.34
C LEU A 108 15.84 15.98 -14.47
N THR A 109 14.89 16.88 -14.75
CA THR A 109 14.76 18.16 -14.05
C THR A 109 13.88 18.01 -12.81
N HIS A 110 14.31 18.61 -11.70
CA HIS A 110 13.58 18.61 -10.44
C HIS A 110 12.95 19.98 -10.15
N PRO A 111 11.74 20.04 -9.54
CA PRO A 111 10.87 18.90 -9.20
C PRO A 111 10.28 18.22 -10.44
N LEU A 112 9.99 16.91 -10.34
CA LEU A 112 9.42 16.14 -11.45
C LEU A 112 8.01 16.65 -11.76
N SER A 113 7.74 16.92 -13.04
CA SER A 113 6.45 17.47 -13.50
C SER A 113 5.30 16.48 -13.37
N GLU A 114 5.59 15.19 -13.53
CA GLU A 114 4.62 14.11 -13.41
C GLU A 114 5.18 12.96 -12.56
N TRP A 115 4.41 12.59 -11.56
CA TRP A 115 4.62 11.41 -10.73
C TRP A 115 3.28 10.87 -10.21
N HIS A 116 3.21 9.57 -9.93
CA HIS A 116 2.08 8.87 -9.34
C HIS A 116 2.58 7.80 -8.37
N PHE A 117 2.08 7.81 -7.15
CA PHE A 117 2.39 6.81 -6.15
C PHE A 117 1.14 5.98 -5.85
N VAL A 118 1.23 4.68 -6.16
CA VAL A 118 0.21 3.67 -5.87
C VAL A 118 0.68 2.80 -4.73
N PHE A 119 -0.14 2.61 -3.70
CA PHE A 119 0.27 1.86 -2.52
C PHE A 119 -0.89 1.16 -1.83
N PHE A 120 -0.58 0.07 -1.13
CA PHE A 120 -1.55 -0.74 -0.41
C PHE A 120 -0.87 -1.65 0.62
N GLU A 121 -1.61 -2.08 1.63
CA GLU A 121 -1.30 -3.28 2.40
C GLU A 121 -1.88 -4.52 1.67
N ILE A 122 -1.23 -5.68 1.72
CA ILE A 122 -1.68 -6.87 0.97
C ILE A 122 -3.11 -7.34 1.33
N ASN A 123 -3.58 -6.99 2.53
CA ASN A 123 -4.93 -7.31 2.97
C ASN A 123 -5.97 -6.36 2.36
N GLU A 124 -5.58 -5.14 1.95
CA GLU A 124 -6.48 -4.15 1.34
C GLU A 124 -6.90 -4.55 -0.07
N ILE A 125 -6.10 -5.37 -0.75
CA ILE A 125 -6.44 -5.92 -2.08
C ILE A 125 -7.24 -7.22 -2.00
N ASN A 126 -7.59 -7.68 -0.78
CA ASN A 126 -8.49 -8.79 -0.56
C ASN A 126 -9.88 -8.27 -0.17
N ASN A 127 -10.94 -8.96 -0.60
CA ASN A 127 -12.31 -8.59 -0.23
C ASN A 127 -12.70 -9.02 1.20
N HIS A 128 -12.01 -10.01 1.76
CA HIS A 128 -12.27 -10.49 3.12
C HIS A 128 -11.72 -9.51 4.16
N ASP A 129 -12.51 -9.20 5.20
CA ASP A 129 -12.16 -8.27 6.29
C ASP A 129 -11.65 -6.90 5.82
N ASN A 130 -12.17 -6.39 4.70
CA ASN A 130 -11.77 -5.08 4.18
C ASN A 130 -12.41 -3.95 5.00
N HIS A 131 -11.59 -2.98 5.40
CA HIS A 131 -12.07 -1.81 6.15
C HIS A 131 -12.78 -0.78 5.26
N TRP A 132 -12.58 -0.83 3.94
CA TRP A 132 -13.30 0.02 2.99
C TRP A 132 -14.61 -0.64 2.59
N VAL A 133 -15.71 0.11 2.69
CA VAL A 133 -17.07 -0.39 2.43
C VAL A 133 -17.28 -0.90 1.01
N LEU A 134 -16.46 -0.45 0.05
CA LEU A 134 -16.53 -0.89 -1.35
C LEU A 134 -15.60 -2.08 -1.67
N GLY A 135 -14.91 -2.65 -0.68
CA GLY A 135 -14.14 -3.88 -0.82
C GLY A 135 -12.66 -3.68 -1.15
N ALA A 136 -12.10 -4.60 -1.95
CA ALA A 136 -10.70 -4.59 -2.33
C ALA A 136 -10.29 -3.30 -3.06
N HIS A 137 -9.15 -2.72 -2.66
CA HIS A 137 -8.69 -1.45 -3.19
C HIS A 137 -7.18 -1.25 -3.06
N PHE A 138 -6.68 -0.27 -3.81
CA PHE A 138 -5.40 0.36 -3.54
C PHE A 138 -5.57 1.86 -3.39
N HIS A 139 -4.51 2.52 -2.97
CA HIS A 139 -4.46 3.96 -2.81
C HIS A 139 -3.62 4.61 -3.90
N ILE A 140 -4.01 5.83 -4.31
CA ILE A 140 -3.22 6.67 -5.21
C ILE A 140 -3.08 8.10 -4.68
N VAL A 141 -1.87 8.65 -4.80
CA VAL A 141 -1.57 10.08 -4.66
C VAL A 141 -0.59 10.46 -5.77
N ASN A 142 -0.69 11.67 -6.32
CA ASN A 142 0.11 12.06 -7.47
C ASN A 142 0.41 13.57 -7.49
N HIS A 143 1.08 14.00 -8.54
CA HIS A 143 1.47 15.40 -8.80
C HIS A 143 0.32 16.43 -8.80
N HIS A 144 -0.95 16.01 -8.86
CA HIS A 144 -2.09 16.92 -8.75
C HIS A 144 -2.36 17.41 -7.32
N TRP A 145 -1.65 16.89 -6.31
CA TRP A 145 -1.74 17.39 -4.94
C TRP A 145 -0.75 18.54 -4.74
N PRO A 146 -1.23 19.73 -4.32
CA PRO A 146 -0.32 20.84 -4.04
C PRO A 146 0.58 20.49 -2.85
N ASN A 147 1.81 21.00 -2.88
CA ASN A 147 2.80 20.86 -1.79
C ASN A 147 3.18 19.41 -1.45
N LEU A 148 3.02 18.47 -2.39
CA LEU A 148 3.58 17.12 -2.27
C LEU A 148 4.65 16.91 -3.34
N TYR A 149 5.80 16.40 -2.92
CA TYR A 149 6.92 16.12 -3.81
C TYR A 149 7.20 14.61 -3.85
N CYS A 150 7.46 14.10 -5.06
CA CYS A 150 7.73 12.68 -5.31
C CYS A 150 8.85 12.14 -4.40
N GLN A 151 9.93 12.91 -4.24
CA GLN A 151 11.12 12.52 -3.50
C GLN A 151 10.82 12.33 -2.01
N GLU A 152 10.06 13.26 -1.42
CA GLU A 152 9.67 13.18 -0.01
C GLU A 152 8.74 11.98 0.24
N ILE A 153 7.71 11.83 -0.60
CA ILE A 153 6.76 10.71 -0.54
C ILE A 153 7.50 9.36 -0.65
N TRP A 154 8.43 9.27 -1.59
CA TRP A 154 9.21 8.04 -1.78
C TRP A 154 10.17 7.78 -0.63
N THR A 155 10.83 8.82 -0.11
CA THR A 155 11.76 8.72 1.02
C THR A 155 11.03 8.29 2.29
N ASP A 156 9.89 8.91 2.60
CA ASP A 156 9.04 8.53 3.73
C ASP A 156 8.55 7.10 3.63
N PHE A 157 8.20 6.66 2.42
CA PHE A 157 7.81 5.28 2.21
C PHE A 157 9.01 4.34 2.44
N VAL A 158 10.12 4.54 1.72
CA VAL A 158 11.29 3.63 1.72
C VAL A 158 12.02 3.60 3.06
N GLN A 159 12.20 4.74 3.73
CA GLN A 159 12.98 4.83 4.96
C GLN A 159 12.12 4.71 6.21
N ASN A 160 10.96 5.38 6.21
CA ASN A 160 10.13 5.50 7.40
C ASN A 160 8.94 4.51 7.41
N LYS A 161 8.73 3.75 6.31
CA LYS A 161 7.59 2.84 6.14
C LYS A 161 6.24 3.55 6.27
N VAL A 162 6.21 4.85 5.96
CA VAL A 162 5.03 5.72 6.11
C VAL A 162 4.30 5.82 4.78
N PHE A 163 2.99 5.65 4.83
CA PHE A 163 2.13 5.97 3.69
C PHE A 163 1.65 7.43 3.77
N PRO A 164 1.44 8.08 2.61
CA PRO A 164 0.81 9.40 2.57
C PRO A 164 -0.56 9.40 3.24
N LYS A 165 -0.81 10.40 4.10
CA LYS A 165 -2.12 10.55 4.76
C LYS A 165 -3.21 10.90 3.74
N THR A 166 -2.91 11.79 2.81
CA THR A 166 -3.81 12.21 1.74
C THR A 166 -3.70 11.29 0.54
N LYS A 167 -4.83 10.71 0.12
CA LYS A 167 -4.91 9.71 -0.94
C LYS A 167 -6.33 9.58 -1.48
N LEU A 168 -6.47 8.95 -2.64
CA LEU A 168 -7.74 8.43 -3.14
C LEU A 168 -7.73 6.91 -3.05
N HIS A 169 -8.90 6.32 -2.86
CA HIS A 169 -9.10 4.87 -2.97
C HIS A 169 -9.50 4.54 -4.41
N VAL A 170 -9.01 3.44 -4.93
CA VAL A 170 -9.35 2.92 -6.25
C VAL A 170 -9.77 1.47 -6.09
N GLY A 171 -10.96 1.13 -6.59
CA GLY A 171 -11.44 -0.25 -6.58
C GLY A 171 -10.48 -1.18 -7.31
N TYR A 172 -10.22 -2.34 -6.72
CA TYR A 172 -9.27 -3.31 -7.24
C TYR A 172 -9.94 -4.68 -7.36
N PHE A 173 -9.70 -5.34 -8.49
CA PHE A 173 -10.25 -6.65 -8.78
C PHE A 173 -9.16 -7.62 -9.22
N ASP A 174 -9.11 -8.78 -8.57
CA ASP A 174 -8.20 -9.87 -8.92
C ASP A 174 -8.97 -11.19 -8.95
N GLN A 175 -9.09 -11.78 -10.14
CA GLN A 175 -9.80 -13.05 -10.33
C GLN A 175 -9.14 -14.21 -9.57
N SER A 176 -7.83 -14.14 -9.32
CA SER A 176 -7.07 -15.20 -8.65
C SER A 176 -7.29 -15.25 -7.14
N ARG A 177 -7.97 -14.25 -6.56
CA ARG A 177 -8.18 -14.09 -5.11
C ARG A 177 -9.63 -14.30 -4.67
N ARG A 178 -10.40 -15.06 -5.45
CA ARG A 178 -11.75 -15.52 -5.07
C ARG A 178 -11.68 -16.76 -4.18
#